data_AF-A0A8C5YSA7-F1
#
_entry.id   AF-A0A8C5YSA7-F1
#
_cell.length_a   1.000
_cell.length_b   1.000
_cell.length_c   1.000
_cell.angle_alpha   90.00
_cell.angle_beta   90.00
_cell.angle_gamma   90.00
#
_symmetry.space_group_name_H-M   'P 1'
#
loop_
_entity.id
_entity.type
_entity.pdbx_description
1 polymer ?
#
loop_
_entity_poly.entity_id
_entity_poly.type
_entity_poly.pdbx_seq_one_letter_code
_entity_poly.pdbx_strand_id
1 'polypeptide(L)'
;MLGHSGADEAAGDEGMSGMSFHVPPPPIRVRPWWFSAQELNEPLVFHLDPWLVDPIFGQDGTVLSEMEWMSQALLRVDPTDTGELVEVTVFGQPGVKTRVKNILQSLAVWFRELLACLPAKKIKRLEEFLKASSPYPETIQHPV
;
A
#
# COMPACT_ATOMS: atom_id res chain seq x y z
N MET A 1 -26.69 21.11 61.62
CA MET A 1 -27.09 20.11 60.61
C MET A 1 -26.32 20.43 59.33
N LEU A 2 -25.58 19.43 58.83
CA LEU A 2 -25.09 19.17 57.45
C LEU A 2 -24.88 20.39 56.53
N GLY A 3 -23.75 20.62 55.87
CA GLY A 3 -22.55 19.84 55.60
C GLY A 3 -21.97 20.35 54.27
N HIS A 4 -20.70 20.74 54.22
CA HIS A 4 -19.97 20.89 52.95
C HIS A 4 -18.65 20.15 53.14
N SER A 5 -18.56 19.00 52.49
CA SER A 5 -17.48 18.04 52.55
C SER A 5 -16.81 17.97 51.18
N GLY A 6 -15.49 18.01 51.19
CA GLY A 6 -14.66 17.33 50.17
C GLY A 6 -14.33 18.13 48.92
N ALA A 7 -13.12 18.69 48.93
CA ALA A 7 -12.26 18.72 47.74
C ALA A 7 -11.65 17.31 47.49
N ASP A 8 -10.88 17.20 46.40
CA ASP A 8 -10.23 16.00 45.82
C ASP A 8 -11.15 15.20 44.86
N GLU A 9 -10.77 14.82 43.64
CA GLU A 9 -9.49 14.76 42.95
C GLU A 9 -9.63 15.09 41.45
N ALA A 10 -8.52 15.53 40.88
CA ALA A 10 -8.27 15.51 39.46
C ALA A 10 -8.28 14.09 38.90
N ALA A 11 -8.87 13.92 37.72
CA ALA A 11 -8.49 12.85 36.80
C ALA A 11 -8.43 13.44 35.40
N GLY A 12 -7.25 13.95 35.06
CA GLY A 12 -6.87 14.12 33.67
C GLY A 12 -6.78 12.74 33.04
N ASP A 13 -7.56 12.51 31.99
CA ASP A 13 -7.33 11.40 31.06
C ASP A 13 -6.60 11.97 29.84
N GLU A 14 -5.35 12.37 30.10
CA GLU A 14 -4.33 12.50 29.07
C GLU A 14 -3.84 11.08 28.78
N GLY A 15 -4.22 10.50 27.63
CA GLY A 15 -3.84 9.10 27.42
C GLY A 15 -4.04 8.46 26.06
N MET A 16 -4.64 9.11 25.07
CA MET A 16 -4.50 8.65 23.67
C MET A 16 -3.34 9.41 23.00
N SER A 17 -2.19 9.40 23.69
CA SER A 17 -0.92 9.78 23.12
C SER A 17 -0.66 8.87 21.93
N GLY A 18 -0.38 9.52 20.81
CA GLY A 18 -0.33 8.97 19.46
C GLY A 18 0.11 7.50 19.43
N MET A 19 -0.77 6.66 18.89
CA MET A 19 -0.32 5.51 18.13
C MET A 19 0.45 6.09 16.94
N SER A 20 1.70 6.45 17.19
CA SER A 20 2.65 6.82 16.16
C SER A 20 2.88 5.53 15.40
N PHE A 21 2.08 5.32 14.35
CA PHE A 21 2.33 4.27 13.38
C PHE A 21 3.74 4.57 12.86
N HIS A 22 4.73 3.84 13.36
CA HIS A 22 6.07 3.88 12.83
C HIS A 22 5.97 3.30 11.43
N VAL A 23 5.71 4.17 10.45
CA VAL A 23 5.88 3.84 9.05
C VAL A 23 7.36 3.56 8.89
N PRO A 24 7.77 2.32 8.56
CA PRO A 24 9.17 2.04 8.33
C PRO A 24 9.67 2.97 7.21
N PRO A 25 10.88 3.54 7.34
CA PRO A 25 11.41 4.39 6.29
C PRO A 25 11.37 3.61 4.97
N PRO A 26 10.93 4.26 3.88
CA PRO A 26 10.77 3.58 2.62
C PRO A 26 12.11 2.95 2.19
N PRO A 27 12.08 1.74 1.61
CA PRO A 27 13.30 1.06 1.20
C PRO A 27 14.14 1.96 0.30
N ILE A 28 15.43 2.10 0.63
CA ILE A 28 16.36 2.87 -0.19
C ILE A 28 16.54 2.10 -1.51
N ARG A 29 15.90 2.59 -2.58
CA ARG A 29 16.05 2.05 -3.93
C ARG A 29 17.18 2.75 -4.67
N VAL A 30 18.10 1.95 -5.23
CA VAL A 30 19.17 2.47 -6.10
C VAL A 30 18.58 2.73 -7.48
N ARG A 31 18.80 3.94 -8.02
CA ARG A 31 18.37 4.31 -9.38
C ARG A 31 19.01 3.35 -10.40
N PRO A 32 18.22 2.71 -11.29
CA PRO A 32 18.76 1.87 -12.34
C PRO A 32 19.66 2.63 -13.32
N TRP A 33 20.65 1.95 -13.89
CA TRP A 33 21.64 2.55 -14.82
C TRP A 33 21.02 3.15 -16.08
N TRP A 34 19.88 2.62 -16.50
CA TRP A 34 19.14 3.05 -17.70
C TRP A 34 18.26 4.27 -17.46
N PHE A 35 17.93 4.60 -16.20
CA PHE A 35 16.98 5.66 -15.88
C PHE A 35 17.68 6.99 -15.64
N SER A 36 17.21 8.06 -16.29
CA SER A 36 17.81 9.40 -16.15
C SER A 36 17.48 10.03 -14.79
N ALA A 37 18.48 10.65 -14.15
CA ALA A 37 18.27 11.34 -12.88
C ALA A 37 17.36 12.57 -13.03
N GLN A 38 17.33 13.19 -14.21
CA GLN A 38 16.47 14.34 -14.48
C GLN A 38 14.98 13.97 -14.44
N GLU A 39 14.65 12.72 -14.76
CA GLU A 39 13.27 12.20 -14.78
C GLU A 39 12.73 11.89 -13.39
N LEU A 40 13.57 12.01 -12.35
CA LEU A 40 13.12 11.97 -10.95
C LEU A 40 12.39 13.25 -10.53
N ASN A 41 12.50 14.32 -11.31
CA ASN A 41 11.81 15.58 -11.01
C ASN A 41 10.31 15.49 -11.33
N GLU A 42 9.51 16.13 -10.48
CA GLU A 42 8.06 16.27 -10.64
C GLU A 42 7.36 14.92 -10.93
N PRO A 43 7.42 13.96 -10.00
CA PRO A 43 6.74 12.69 -10.20
C PRO A 43 5.23 12.87 -10.37
N LEU A 44 4.61 11.91 -11.06
CA LEU A 44 3.17 11.80 -11.08
C LEU A 44 2.74 10.87 -9.96
N VAL A 45 1.84 11.33 -9.09
CA VAL A 45 1.32 10.55 -7.96
C VAL A 45 -0.17 10.27 -8.15
N PHE A 46 -0.60 9.06 -7.80
CA PHE A 46 -2.01 8.68 -7.73
C PHE A 46 -2.23 7.56 -6.71
N HIS A 47 -3.49 7.26 -6.38
CA HIS A 47 -3.83 6.31 -5.33
C HIS A 47 -4.55 5.07 -5.88
N LEU A 48 -4.33 3.93 -5.23
CA LEU A 48 -5.00 2.66 -5.48
C LEU A 48 -5.50 2.05 -4.16
N ASP A 49 -6.51 1.19 -4.24
CA ASP A 49 -6.91 0.38 -3.10
C ASP A 49 -5.79 -0.63 -2.75
N PRO A 50 -5.50 -0.90 -1.46
CA PRO A 50 -4.40 -1.79 -1.06
C PRO A 50 -4.50 -3.20 -1.64
N TRP A 51 -5.72 -3.74 -1.78
CA TRP A 51 -5.95 -5.08 -2.32
C TRP A 51 -5.65 -5.19 -3.83
N LEU A 52 -5.47 -4.07 -4.55
CA LEU A 52 -5.08 -4.04 -5.95
C LEU A 52 -3.57 -4.09 -6.17
N VAL A 53 -2.76 -3.94 -5.12
CA VAL A 53 -1.30 -3.91 -5.23
C VAL A 53 -0.75 -5.23 -5.75
N ASP A 54 -1.00 -6.33 -5.05
CA ASP A 54 -0.48 -7.65 -5.45
C ASP A 54 -1.01 -8.12 -6.81
N PRO A 55 -2.31 -7.94 -7.15
CA PRO A 55 -2.79 -8.26 -8.49
C PRO A 55 -2.11 -7.48 -9.63
N ILE A 56 -1.73 -6.21 -9.40
CA ILE A 56 -1.14 -5.35 -10.44
C ILE A 56 0.38 -5.51 -10.49
N PHE A 57 1.06 -5.42 -9.35
CA PHE A 57 2.53 -5.35 -9.27
C PHE A 57 3.18 -6.69 -8.92
N GLY A 58 2.37 -7.74 -8.75
CA GLY A 58 2.82 -9.02 -8.24
C GLY A 58 3.03 -8.98 -6.73
N GLN A 59 3.04 -10.16 -6.11
CA GLN A 59 3.32 -10.30 -4.68
C GLN A 59 4.66 -9.65 -4.35
N ASP A 60 4.70 -8.80 -3.33
CA ASP A 60 5.86 -8.00 -2.92
C ASP A 60 6.50 -7.18 -4.06
N GLY A 61 5.74 -6.85 -5.10
CA GLY A 61 6.23 -6.11 -6.26
C GLY A 61 7.13 -6.94 -7.18
N THR A 62 6.98 -8.27 -7.21
CA THR A 62 7.82 -9.20 -8.00
C THR A 62 7.91 -8.87 -9.50
N VAL A 63 6.88 -8.26 -10.11
CA VAL A 63 6.92 -7.86 -11.53
C VAL A 63 7.23 -6.37 -11.73
N LEU A 64 7.46 -5.62 -10.65
CA LEU A 64 7.63 -4.17 -10.70
C LEU A 64 8.87 -3.77 -11.51
N SER A 65 10.00 -4.45 -11.33
CA SER A 65 11.22 -4.18 -12.12
C SER A 65 11.05 -4.45 -13.62
N GLU A 66 10.27 -5.47 -13.99
CA GLU A 66 9.95 -5.75 -15.39
C GLU A 66 9.06 -4.66 -15.98
N MET A 67 8.02 -4.24 -15.24
CA MET A 67 7.15 -3.13 -15.63
C MET A 67 7.94 -1.83 -15.80
N GLU A 68 8.84 -1.52 -14.87
CA GLU A 68 9.69 -0.32 -14.92
C GLU A 68 10.55 -0.32 -16.19
N TRP A 69 11.21 -1.45 -16.47
CA TRP A 69 12.03 -1.62 -17.67
C TRP A 69 11.22 -1.50 -18.96
N MET A 70 10.06 -2.17 -19.04
CA MET A 70 9.24 -2.15 -20.26
C MET A 70 8.60 -0.79 -20.52
N SER A 71 8.18 -0.09 -19.47
CA SER A 71 7.55 1.23 -19.58
C SER A 71 8.55 2.37 -19.70
N GLN A 72 9.82 2.12 -19.38
CA GLN A 72 10.85 3.15 -19.23
C GLN A 72 10.44 4.22 -18.21
N ALA A 73 9.86 3.78 -17.09
CA ALA A 73 9.44 4.62 -15.97
C ALA A 73 9.85 3.94 -14.65
N LEU A 74 10.19 4.71 -13.62
CA LEU A 74 10.34 4.14 -12.28
C LEU A 74 9.02 4.23 -11.52
N LEU A 75 8.73 3.20 -10.73
CA LEU A 75 7.51 3.06 -9.96
C LEU A 75 7.87 2.92 -8.49
N ARG A 76 7.21 3.70 -7.66
CA ARG A 76 7.22 3.52 -6.21
C ARG A 76 5.80 3.27 -5.74
N VAL A 77 5.65 2.31 -4.85
CA VAL A 77 4.38 1.89 -4.29
C VAL A 77 4.55 1.92 -2.78
N ASP A 78 3.93 2.89 -2.12
CA ASP A 78 4.07 3.13 -0.69
C ASP A 78 2.68 3.14 -0.03
N PRO A 79 2.51 2.54 1.16
CA PRO A 79 1.28 2.71 1.92
C PRO A 79 1.12 4.16 2.35
N THR A 80 -0.11 4.68 2.34
CA THR A 80 -0.40 5.98 2.97
C THR A 80 -0.38 5.87 4.50
N ASP A 81 -0.24 6.99 5.20
CA ASP A 81 -0.21 7.03 6.67
C ASP A 81 -1.44 6.36 7.33
N THR A 82 -2.59 6.41 6.65
CA THR A 82 -3.85 5.79 7.12
C THR A 82 -3.97 4.32 6.72
N GLY A 83 -3.17 3.85 5.76
CA GLY A 83 -3.27 2.50 5.19
C GLY A 83 -4.55 2.24 4.37
N GLU A 84 -5.44 3.23 4.25
CA GLU A 84 -6.69 3.09 3.49
C GLU A 84 -6.44 3.01 1.98
N LEU A 85 -5.36 3.63 1.53
CA LEU A 85 -4.93 3.68 0.14
C LEU A 85 -3.43 3.39 0.05
N VAL A 86 -3.01 3.09 -1.17
CA VAL A 86 -1.60 2.97 -1.52
C VAL A 86 -1.28 4.05 -2.53
N GLU A 87 -0.22 4.81 -2.24
CA GLU A 87 0.32 5.82 -3.11
C GLU A 87 1.21 5.15 -4.17
N VAL A 88 0.91 5.41 -5.44
CA VAL A 88 1.74 5.03 -6.57
C VAL A 88 2.38 6.29 -7.14
N THR A 89 3.70 6.32 -7.09
CA THR A 89 4.52 7.40 -7.64
C THR A 89 5.21 6.93 -8.92
N VAL A 90 5.03 7.68 -10.01
CA VAL A 90 5.59 7.41 -11.34
C VAL A 90 6.61 8.48 -11.70
N PHE A 91 7.85 8.05 -11.90
CA PHE A 91 8.94 8.89 -12.41
C PHE A 91 9.18 8.59 -13.88
N GLY A 92 9.51 9.61 -14.66
CA GLY A 92 9.72 9.46 -16.10
C GLY A 92 9.43 10.73 -16.89
N GLN A 93 9.58 10.62 -18.20
CA GLN A 93 9.14 11.66 -19.14
C GLN A 93 7.63 11.95 -19.01
N PRO A 94 7.16 13.20 -19.18
CA PRO A 94 5.75 13.58 -19.00
C PRO A 94 4.72 12.70 -19.75
N GLY A 95 5.02 12.37 -21.01
CA GLY A 95 4.15 11.49 -21.81
C GLY A 95 4.13 10.05 -21.31
N VAL A 96 5.28 9.54 -20.85
CA VAL A 96 5.40 8.19 -20.27
C VAL A 96 4.65 8.11 -18.95
N LYS A 97 4.82 9.09 -18.04
CA LYS A 97 4.09 9.16 -16.77
C LYS A 97 2.58 9.05 -16.96
N THR A 98 2.04 9.83 -17.90
CA THR A 98 0.60 9.83 -18.22
C THR A 98 0.15 8.48 -18.78
N ARG A 99 0.92 7.89 -19.70
CA ARG A 99 0.62 6.59 -20.28
C ARG A 99 0.61 5.48 -19.22
N VAL A 100 1.62 5.44 -18.36
CA VAL A 100 1.74 4.43 -17.29
C VAL A 100 0.59 4.57 -16.29
N LYS A 101 0.27 5.79 -15.86
CA LYS A 101 -0.90 6.05 -15.01
C LYS A 101 -2.18 5.44 -15.61
N ASN A 102 -2.47 5.76 -16.88
CA ASN A 102 -3.69 5.31 -17.53
C ASN A 102 -3.76 3.79 -17.66
N ILE A 103 -2.64 3.12 -17.94
CA ILE A 103 -2.56 1.66 -17.98
C ILE A 103 -2.86 1.08 -16.59
N LEU A 104 -2.19 1.58 -15.54
CA LEU A 104 -2.37 1.08 -14.17
C LEU A 104 -3.81 1.31 -13.67
N GLN A 105 -4.39 2.47 -13.96
CA GLN A 105 -5.79 2.75 -13.65
C GLN A 105 -6.76 1.85 -14.43
N SER A 106 -6.46 1.54 -15.69
CA SER A 106 -7.29 0.62 -16.48
C SER A 106 -7.22 -0.81 -15.94
N LEU A 107 -6.03 -1.26 -15.49
CA LEU A 107 -5.86 -2.55 -14.81
C LEU A 107 -6.64 -2.59 -13.49
N ALA A 108 -6.59 -1.52 -12.71
CA ALA A 108 -7.38 -1.40 -11.48
C ALA A 108 -8.88 -1.53 -11.74
N VAL A 109 -9.41 -0.82 -12.75
CA VAL A 109 -10.83 -0.95 -13.16
C VAL A 109 -11.14 -2.38 -13.58
N TRP A 110 -10.29 -2.99 -14.42
CA TRP A 110 -10.48 -4.36 -14.87
C TRP A 110 -10.51 -5.37 -13.72
N PHE A 111 -9.62 -5.26 -12.72
CA PHE A 111 -9.63 -6.13 -11.55
C PHE A 111 -10.90 -5.95 -10.71
N ARG A 112 -11.38 -4.72 -10.54
CA ARG A 112 -12.65 -4.43 -9.84
C ARG A 112 -13.83 -5.08 -10.54
N GLU A 113 -13.91 -4.94 -11.87
CA GLU A 113 -14.96 -5.57 -12.67
C GLU A 113 -14.87 -7.10 -12.65
N LEU A 114 -13.65 -7.64 -12.71
CA LEU A 114 -13.42 -9.07 -12.62
C LEU A 114 -13.96 -9.61 -11.29
N LEU A 115 -13.59 -9.01 -10.15
CA LEU A 115 -14.09 -9.44 -8.84
C LEU A 115 -15.61 -9.25 -8.70
N ALA A 116 -16.17 -8.16 -9.24
CA ALA A 116 -17.61 -7.90 -9.19
C ALA A 116 -18.43 -8.90 -10.03
N CYS A 117 -17.87 -9.39 -11.13
CA CYS A 117 -18.52 -10.33 -12.05
C CYS A 117 -18.32 -11.80 -11.63
N LEU A 118 -17.34 -12.10 -10.77
CA LEU A 118 -17.10 -13.45 -10.31
C LEU A 118 -18.22 -13.93 -9.38
N PRO A 119 -18.77 -15.15 -9.58
CA PRO A 119 -19.67 -15.77 -8.62
C PRO A 119 -18.99 -15.86 -7.23
N ALA A 120 -19.75 -15.67 -6.15
CA ALA A 120 -19.22 -15.68 -4.78
C ALA A 120 -18.35 -16.91 -4.43
N LYS A 121 -18.65 -18.08 -5.01
CA LYS A 121 -17.83 -19.30 -4.85
C LYS A 121 -16.45 -19.20 -5.50
N LYS A 122 -16.33 -18.48 -6.63
CA LYS A 122 -15.06 -18.22 -7.31
C LYS A 122 -14.26 -17.12 -6.61
N ILE A 123 -14.94 -16.10 -6.08
CA ILE A 123 -14.30 -15.08 -5.22
C ILE A 123 -13.66 -15.77 -4.01
N LYS A 124 -14.43 -16.59 -3.29
CA LYS A 124 -13.92 -17.31 -2.11
C LYS A 124 -12.70 -18.19 -2.41
N ARG A 125 -12.71 -18.89 -3.55
CA ARG A 125 -11.56 -19.72 -3.98
C ARG A 125 -10.34 -18.88 -4.37
N LEU A 126 -10.56 -17.70 -4.96
CA LEU A 126 -9.48 -16.77 -5.29
C LEU A 126 -8.88 -16.17 -4.01
N GLU A 127 -9.73 -15.76 -3.05
CA GLU A 127 -9.28 -15.31 -1.72
C GLU A 127 -8.46 -16.39 -1.02
N GLU A 128 -8.94 -17.64 -1.02
CA GLU A 128 -8.21 -18.79 -0.46
C GLU A 128 -6.87 -19.01 -1.18
N PHE A 129 -6.82 -18.87 -2.50
CA PHE A 129 -5.59 -19.01 -3.29
C PHE A 129 -4.58 -17.89 -2.98
N LEU A 130 -5.02 -16.63 -3.00
CA LEU A 130 -4.17 -15.48 -2.67
C LEU A 130 -3.66 -15.57 -1.23
N LYS A 131 -4.51 -16.00 -0.29
CA LYS A 131 -4.15 -16.18 1.13
C LYS A 131 -3.18 -17.35 1.33
N ALA A 132 -3.34 -18.45 0.59
CA ALA A 132 -2.43 -19.60 0.64
C ALA A 132 -1.06 -19.33 0.01
N SER A 133 -0.95 -18.34 -0.88
CA SER A 133 0.31 -17.88 -1.45
C SER A 133 1.07 -16.89 -0.56
N SER A 134 0.52 -16.46 0.59
CA SER A 134 1.26 -15.64 1.56
C SER A 134 2.39 -16.47 2.25
N PRO A 135 3.63 -15.98 2.36
CA PRO A 135 4.78 -16.81 2.74
C PRO A 135 4.93 -17.08 4.25
N TYR A 136 3.98 -16.69 5.11
CA TYR A 136 4.17 -16.80 6.56
C TYR A 136 3.29 -17.90 7.18
N PRO A 137 3.88 -19.00 7.70
CA PRO A 137 3.18 -19.90 8.59
C PRO A 137 3.09 -19.25 9.99
N GLU A 138 1.87 -18.94 10.45
CA GLU A 138 1.60 -18.68 11.88
C GLU A 138 1.92 -19.95 12.68
N THR A 139 3.16 -20.11 13.11
CA THR A 139 3.53 -21.05 14.18
C THR A 139 4.66 -20.45 15.00
N ILE A 140 4.30 -19.58 15.95
CA ILE A 140 5.11 -19.42 17.16
C ILE A 140 4.39 -20.18 18.27
N GLN A 141 4.79 -21.43 18.47
CA GLN A 141 4.53 -22.13 19.72
C GLN A 141 5.56 -21.64 20.73
N HIS A 142 5.09 -21.00 21.80
CA HIS A 142 5.90 -20.70 22.98
C HIS A 142 6.03 -21.97 23.84
N PRO A 143 7.25 -22.45 24.15
CA PRO A 143 7.41 -23.49 25.14
C PRO A 143 7.33 -22.89 26.55
N VAL A 144 6.74 -23.67 27.45
CA VAL A 144 6.63 -23.46 28.91
C VAL A 144 7.95 -23.77 29.60
#